data_AF-A0A7Y1XNV5-F1
#
_entry.id   AF-A0A7Y1XNV5-F1
#
_cell.length_a   1.000
_cell.length_b   1.000
_cell.length_c   1.000
_cell.angle_alpha   90.00
_cell.angle_beta   90.00
_cell.angle_gamma   90.00
#
_symmetry.space_group_name_H-M   'P 1'
#
loop_
_entity.id
_entity.type
_entity.pdbx_description
1 polymer ?
#
loop_
_entity_poly.entity_id
_entity_poly.type
_entity_poly.pdbx_seq_one_letter_code
_entity_poly.pdbx_strand_id
1 'polypeptide(L)' 'MNSRSYHILESRPEIPSAKVNDRMSDDEQFQNRTLRPIIKLQNNLFVEVFRNYICKRKYSFYDLTLERRYAYI' A
#
# COMPACT_ATOMS: atom_id res chain seq x y z
N MET A 1 -16.99 16.57 16.48
CA MET A 1 -16.27 15.83 15.42
C MET A 1 -16.08 16.76 14.23
N ASN A 2 -14.89 16.80 13.63
CA ASN A 2 -14.63 17.66 12.48
C ASN A 2 -15.26 17.04 11.21
N SER A 3 -16.01 17.82 10.42
CA SER A 3 -16.65 17.36 9.17
C SER A 3 -15.66 16.69 8.22
N ARG A 4 -14.40 17.16 8.19
CA ARG A 4 -13.31 16.54 7.40
C ARG A 4 -13.11 15.05 7.71
N SER A 5 -13.06 14.68 8.99
CA SER A 5 -12.75 13.30 9.39
C SER A 5 -13.85 12.34 8.95
N TYR A 6 -15.10 12.79 8.99
CA TYR A 6 -16.25 12.01 8.54
C TYR A 6 -16.19 11.77 7.02
N HIS A 7 -15.95 12.81 6.23
CA HIS A 7 -15.83 12.67 4.77
C HIS A 7 -14.68 11.75 4.34
N ILE A 8 -13.57 11.74 5.08
CA ILE A 8 -12.47 10.81 4.81
C ILE A 8 -12.90 9.35 5.03
N LEU A 9 -13.74 9.07 6.04
CA LEU A 9 -14.27 7.73 6.26
C LEU A 9 -15.27 7.32 5.16
N GLU A 10 -16.16 8.22 4.75
CA GLU A 10 -17.14 7.96 3.68
C GLU A 10 -16.49 7.70 2.32
N SER A 11 -15.36 8.36 2.02
CA SER A 11 -14.64 8.15 0.75
C SER A 11 -14.02 6.76 0.58
N ARG A 12 -14.04 5.91 1.61
CA ARG A 12 -13.47 4.56 1.56
C ARG A 12 -14.36 3.66 0.68
N PRO A 13 -13.79 2.97 -0.32
CA PRO A 13 -14.56 2.10 -1.19
C PRO A 13 -15.04 0.86 -0.43
N GLU A 14 -16.28 0.44 -0.71
CA GLU A 14 -16.79 -0.85 -0.26
C GLU A 14 -16.14 -1.99 -1.07
N ILE A 15 -15.70 -3.03 -0.37
CA ILE A 15 -15.06 -4.20 -0.97
C ILE A 15 -15.92 -5.42 -0.66
N PRO A 16 -16.69 -5.95 -1.62
CA PRO A 16 -17.63 -7.05 -1.38
C PRO A 16 -17.01 -8.32 -0.76
N SER A 17 -15.72 -8.54 -1.04
CA SER A 17 -14.96 -9.67 -0.50
C SER A 17 -14.40 -9.43 0.90
N ALA A 18 -14.28 -8.18 1.36
CA ALA A 18 -13.73 -7.82 2.67
C ALA A 18 -14.86 -7.62 3.68
N LYS A 19 -15.68 -8.66 3.88
CA LYS A 19 -16.74 -8.65 4.89
C LYS A 19 -16.13 -8.56 6.27
N VAL A 20 -16.82 -7.90 7.20
CA VAL A 20 -16.41 -7.83 8.60
C VAL A 20 -17.46 -8.56 9.41
N ASN A 21 -17.02 -9.47 10.28
CA ASN A 21 -17.89 -10.23 11.16
C ASN A 21 -17.29 -10.29 12.57
N ASP A 22 -18.13 -10.59 13.56
CA ASP A 22 -17.73 -10.56 14.97
C ASP A 22 -16.91 -11.80 15.40
N ARG A 23 -16.69 -12.75 14.48
CA ARG A 23 -15.88 -13.96 14.72
C ARG A 23 -14.43 -13.80 14.24
N MET A 24 -14.13 -12.72 13.53
CA MET A 24 -12.78 -12.37 13.08
C MET A 24 -11.91 -11.92 14.26
N SER A 25 -10.61 -12.18 14.16
CA SER A 25 -9.65 -11.57 15.07
C SER A 25 -9.65 -10.05 14.94
N ASP A 26 -9.20 -9.35 15.97
CA ASP A 26 -9.12 -7.88 15.97
C ASP A 26 -8.26 -7.36 14.81
N ASP A 27 -7.17 -8.06 14.50
CA ASP A 27 -6.29 -7.74 13.37
C ASP A 27 -6.99 -7.89 12.02
N GLU A 28 -7.74 -8.97 11.82
CA GLU A 28 -8.47 -9.20 10.57
C GLU A 28 -9.61 -8.19 10.41
N GLN A 29 -10.33 -7.88 11.48
CA GLN A 29 -11.35 -6.83 11.46
C GLN A 29 -10.73 -5.48 11.11
N PHE A 30 -9.59 -5.14 11.71
CA PHE A 30 -8.87 -3.90 11.41
C PHE A 30 -8.42 -3.84 9.95
N GLN A 31 -7.86 -4.94 9.43
CA GLN A 31 -7.48 -5.05 8.02
C GLN A 31 -8.67 -4.80 7.08
N ASN A 32 -9.80 -5.47 7.33
CA ASN A 32 -10.98 -5.40 6.46
C ASN A 32 -11.71 -4.04 6.57
N ARG A 33 -11.80 -3.45 7.77
CA ARG A 33 -12.44 -2.14 8.00
C ARG A 33 -11.59 -0.96 7.54
N THR A 34 -10.27 -1.08 7.59
CA THR A 34 -9.37 0.07 7.46
C THR A 34 -8.32 -0.11 6.37
N LEU A 35 -7.45 -1.11 6.47
CA LEU A 35 -6.29 -1.22 5.58
C LEU A 35 -6.70 -1.53 4.13
N ARG A 36 -7.58 -2.51 3.91
CA ARG A 36 -8.01 -2.91 2.55
C ARG A 36 -8.72 -1.77 1.81
N PRO A 37 -9.69 -1.03 2.40
CA PRO A 37 -10.31 0.10 1.73
C PRO A 37 -9.32 1.21 1.37
N ILE A 38 -8.40 1.55 2.28
CA ILE A 38 -7.39 2.59 2.03
C ILE A 38 -6.45 2.18 0.88
N ILE A 39 -5.97 0.93 0.90
CA ILE A 39 -5.08 0.41 -0.15
C ILE A 39 -5.81 0.39 -1.50
N LYS A 40 -7.07 -0.02 -1.52
CA LYS A 40 -7.88 -0.04 -2.76
C LYS A 40 -8.09 1.37 -3.32
N LEU A 41 -8.39 2.34 -2.45
CA LEU A 41 -8.56 3.75 -2.84
C LEU A 41 -7.28 4.34 -3.44
N GLN A 42 -6.12 3.99 -2.87
CA GLN A 42 -4.82 4.53 -3.27
C GLN A 42 -4.05 3.63 -4.25
N ASN A 43 -4.69 2.59 -4.81
CA ASN A 43 -4.02 1.57 -5.61
C ASN A 43 -3.14 2.16 -6.73
N ASN A 44 -3.65 3.12 -7.49
CA ASN A 44 -2.91 3.72 -8.60
C ASN A 44 -1.66 4.45 -8.11
N LEU A 45 -1.75 5.17 -7.00
CA LEU A 45 -0.61 5.84 -6.38
C LEU A 45 0.44 4.81 -5.93
N PHE A 46 0.02 3.72 -5.28
CA PHE A 46 0.96 2.68 -4.85
C PHE A 46 1.67 2.01 -6.01
N VAL A 47 0.96 1.75 -7.11
CA VAL A 47 1.56 1.21 -8.34
C VAL A 47 2.60 2.17 -8.92
N GLU A 48 2.30 3.48 -9.00
CA GLU A 48 3.27 4.47 -9.50
C GLU A 48 4.48 4.63 -8.58
N VAL A 49 4.27 4.67 -7.26
CA VAL A 49 5.37 4.70 -6.28
C VAL A 49 6.26 3.47 -6.43
N PHE A 50 5.65 2.29 -6.61
CA PHE A 50 6.39 1.04 -6.79
C PHE A 50 7.18 1.02 -8.11
N ARG A 51 6.60 1.50 -9.22
CA ARG A 51 7.31 1.66 -10.50
C ARG A 51 8.51 2.58 -10.36
N ASN A 52 8.31 3.76 -9.77
CA ASN A 52 9.38 4.73 -9.51
C ASN A 52 10.48 4.14 -8.61
N TYR A 53 10.11 3.39 -7.57
CA TYR A 53 11.05 2.69 -6.71
C TYR A 53 11.89 1.67 -7.48
N ILE A 54 11.27 0.85 -8.32
CA ILE A 54 11.97 -0.12 -9.18
C ILE A 54 12.94 0.60 -10.10
N CYS A 55 12.53 1.67 -10.77
CA CYS A 55 13.42 2.44 -11.64
C CYS A 55 14.64 2.95 -10.85
N LYS A 56 14.43 3.66 -9.74
CA LYS A 56 15.53 4.18 -8.92
C LYS A 56 16.48 3.10 -8.43
N ARG A 57 15.96 1.95 -8.01
CA ARG A 57 16.76 0.87 -7.43
C ARG A 57 17.46 0.00 -8.49
N LYS A 58 16.81 -0.27 -9.63
CA LYS A 58 17.43 -1.04 -10.72
C LYS A 58 18.52 -0.25 -11.43
N TYR A 59 18.30 1.03 -11.72
CA TYR A 59 19.34 1.87 -12.34
C TYR A 59 20.56 2.01 -11.42
N SER A 60 20.35 2.16 -10.11
CA SER A 60 21.46 2.25 -9.16
C SER A 60 22.41 1.04 -9.19
N PHE A 61 21.96 -0.17 -9.52
CA PHE A 61 22.85 -1.33 -9.68
C PHE A 61 23.68 -1.25 -10.97
N TYR A 62 23.06 -0.82 -12.06
CA TYR A 62 23.75 -0.66 -13.35
C TYR A 62 24.69 0.56 -13.36
N ASP A 63 24.56 1.49 -12.42
CA ASP A 63 25.52 2.59 -12.21
C ASP A 63 26.72 2.19 -11.33
N LEU A 64 26.71 1.01 -10.70
CA LEU A 64 27.84 0.53 -9.90
C LEU A 64 28.99 0.04 -10.80
N THR A 65 30.23 0.29 -10.36
CA THR A 65 31.44 -0.33 -10.94
C THR A 65 31.39 -1.85 -10.80
N LEU A 66 32.16 -2.56 -11.63
CA LEU A 66 32.16 -4.02 -11.64
C LEU A 66 32.46 -4.60 -10.24
N GLU A 67 33.43 -4.05 -9.50
CA GLU A 67 33.75 -4.52 -8.14
C GLU A 67 32.59 -4.29 -7.16
N ARG A 68 31.91 -3.14 -7.26
CA ARG A 68 30.77 -2.80 -6.39
C ARG A 68 29.54 -3.64 -6.70
N ARG A 69 29.35 -4.08 -7.94
CA ARG A 69 28.26 -5.01 -8.30
C ARG A 69 28.47 -6.39 -7.67
N TYR A 70 29.71 -6.90 -7.66
CA TYR A 70 30.03 -8.17 -6.99
C TYR A 70 29.81 -8.14 -5.47
N ALA A 71 29.89 -6.96 -4.85
CA ALA A 71 29.64 -6.76 -3.41
C ALA A 71 28.17 -6.40 -3.05
N TYR A 72 27.28 -6.23 -4.03
CA TYR A 72 25.88 -5.82 -3.83
C TYR A 72 24.92 -7.01 -3.57
N ILE A 73 25.42 -8.25 -3.66
CA ILE A 73 24.69 -9.51 -3.46
C ILE A 73 25.13 -10.14 -2.14
#